data_AF-A0A818KGR3-F1
#
_entry.id   AF-A0A818KGR3-F1
#
_cell.length_a   1.000
_cell.length_b   1.000
_cell.length_c   1.000
_cell.angle_alpha   90.00
_cell.angle_beta   90.00
_cell.angle_gamma   90.00
#
_symmetry.space_group_name_H-M   'P 1'
#
loop_
_entity.id
_entity.type
_entity.pdbx_description
1 polymer ?
#
loop_
_entity_poly.entity_id
_entity_poly.type
_entity_poly.pdbx_seq_one_letter_code
_entity_poly.pdbx_strand_id
1 'polypeptide(L)'
;MHTSVDCKILAMVRSLSIVVLIGKNIIVVNSQSGYDSTCTCDSVSSSVCMKYTCSTTARGAACFPGSSQITLVDGTFKPLSYIQIGDKVLVNKNNTYEPVISFIHAKHKGLFDFLSIKIHSAVSNLSSTLYVSANHLIFDFDSGEAKFAGKFHVSDQVQLIENNQIVPGKIISVQLTKQEGYYAPLTPSGTIVINGVLASNYATVGNHGLAHKVMSIYRWWIHLIGGSKWNEEIPCMLQIMLTIEQIIRWCSGQIFTNSDIYDGKFQVSSLA
;
A
#
# COMPACT_ATOMS: atom_id res chain seq x y z
N MET A 1 -3.06 34.16 -29.75
CA MET A 1 -1.89 34.78 -29.08
C MET A 1 -2.07 34.68 -27.58
N HIS A 2 -0.96 34.57 -26.85
CA HIS A 2 -0.75 34.58 -25.39
C HIS A 2 -1.91 34.41 -24.40
N THR A 3 -1.69 33.46 -23.49
CA THR A 3 -2.28 33.38 -22.15
C THR A 3 -1.77 34.49 -21.22
N SER A 4 -2.55 34.78 -20.18
CA SER A 4 -2.05 35.24 -18.88
C SER A 4 -2.91 34.62 -17.77
N VAL A 5 -2.29 34.26 -16.63
CA VAL A 5 -2.96 33.73 -15.45
C VAL A 5 -2.33 34.41 -14.23
N ASP A 6 -3.03 35.40 -13.67
CA ASP A 6 -2.56 36.09 -12.47
C ASP A 6 -2.85 35.27 -11.20
N CYS A 7 -1.82 35.09 -10.38
CA CYS A 7 -1.91 34.42 -9.08
C CYS A 7 -1.95 35.46 -7.95
N LYS A 8 -2.84 35.28 -6.96
CA LYS A 8 -2.85 36.09 -5.73
C LYS A 8 -3.00 35.23 -4.48
N ILE A 9 -2.15 35.53 -3.49
CA ILE A 9 -2.08 34.89 -2.18
C ILE A 9 -2.25 35.97 -1.10
N LEU A 10 -3.04 35.68 -0.06
CA LEU A 10 -3.13 36.37 1.24
C LEU A 10 -3.43 35.26 2.27
N ALA A 11 -2.63 35.01 3.33
CA ALA A 11 -2.47 35.79 4.58
C ALA A 11 -3.72 35.75 5.50
N MET A 12 -3.67 35.70 6.84
CA MET A 12 -2.67 35.33 7.88
C MET A 12 -3.38 35.36 9.28
N VAL A 13 -2.65 35.21 10.40
CA VAL A 13 -2.97 35.64 11.81
C VAL A 13 -3.50 34.56 12.79
N ARG A 14 -3.40 34.88 14.09
CA ARG A 14 -3.36 34.03 15.31
C ARG A 14 -4.63 34.10 16.20
N SER A 15 -4.67 33.25 17.24
CA SER A 15 -5.08 33.50 18.65
C SER A 15 -6.14 32.54 19.25
N LEU A 16 -6.51 32.72 20.53
CA LEU A 16 -6.97 31.67 21.46
C LEU A 16 -8.45 31.79 21.93
N SER A 17 -8.98 30.65 22.40
CA SER A 17 -10.01 30.44 23.46
C SER A 17 -11.52 30.49 23.14
N ILE A 18 -12.18 29.35 23.46
CA ILE A 18 -13.58 29.07 23.96
C ILE A 18 -14.66 30.17 23.94
N VAL A 19 -15.95 29.90 23.69
CA VAL A 19 -16.83 28.69 23.82
C VAL A 19 -17.89 28.65 22.67
N VAL A 20 -18.93 27.79 22.51
CA VAL A 20 -19.68 26.80 23.33
C VAL A 20 -20.03 25.56 22.45
N LEU A 21 -20.50 24.44 23.04
CA LEU A 21 -21.11 23.29 22.33
C LEU A 21 -22.64 23.41 22.16
N ILE A 22 -23.16 23.21 20.93
CA ILE A 22 -24.54 22.77 20.69
C ILE A 22 -24.56 21.69 19.59
N GLY A 23 -24.82 20.44 19.98
CA GLY A 23 -25.59 19.47 19.20
C GLY A 23 -25.23 19.16 17.72
N LYS A 24 -23.97 19.17 17.28
CA LYS A 24 -23.60 18.45 16.04
C LYS A 24 -23.31 16.99 16.36
N ASN A 25 -24.21 16.09 15.96
CA ASN A 25 -23.98 14.64 16.01
C ASN A 25 -22.85 14.26 15.04
N ILE A 26 -21.65 14.01 15.56
CA ILE A 26 -20.52 13.49 14.77
C ILE A 26 -20.77 12.00 14.55
N ILE A 27 -21.21 11.63 13.35
CA ILE A 27 -21.34 10.22 12.95
C ILE A 27 -19.93 9.72 12.59
N VAL A 28 -19.24 9.16 13.58
CA VAL A 28 -17.94 8.49 13.37
C VAL A 28 -18.17 7.16 12.65
N VAL A 29 -18.14 7.19 11.31
CA VAL A 29 -18.17 5.98 10.49
C VAL A 29 -16.78 5.32 10.55
N ASN A 30 -16.62 4.36 11.47
CA ASN A 30 -15.41 3.54 11.59
C ASN A 30 -15.28 2.56 10.40
N SER A 31 -14.90 3.04 9.23
CA SER A 31 -14.43 2.21 8.12
C SER A 31 -13.02 1.68 8.42
N GLN A 32 -12.92 0.42 8.81
CA GLN A 32 -11.64 -0.22 9.10
C GLN A 32 -10.78 -0.35 7.82
N SER A 33 -9.48 -0.06 7.92
CA SER A 33 -8.45 -0.20 6.88
C SER A 33 -8.63 0.62 5.59
N GLY A 34 -7.93 1.76 5.51
CA GLY A 34 -7.74 2.53 4.28
C GLY A 34 -7.67 4.04 4.56
N TYR A 35 -8.81 4.64 4.87
CA TYR A 35 -8.94 6.06 5.19
C TYR A 35 -9.94 6.23 6.35
N ASP A 36 -9.64 7.09 7.34
CA ASP A 36 -10.68 7.60 8.23
C ASP A 36 -11.48 8.65 7.46
N SER A 37 -12.77 8.39 7.25
CA SER A 37 -13.67 9.30 6.51
C SER A 37 -14.52 10.12 7.49
N THR A 38 -13.96 11.22 8.01
CA THR A 38 -14.68 12.16 8.88
C THR A 38 -15.63 13.04 8.06
N CYS A 39 -16.85 12.55 7.85
CA CYS A 39 -17.96 13.29 7.24
C CYS A 39 -18.65 14.20 8.25
N THR A 40 -18.51 15.51 8.04
CA THR A 40 -19.21 16.55 8.81
C THR A 40 -20.48 16.97 8.08
N CYS A 41 -21.59 17.11 8.79
CA CYS A 41 -22.80 17.70 8.22
C CYS A 41 -22.66 19.22 8.12
N ASP A 42 -22.79 19.76 6.90
CA ASP A 42 -22.72 21.19 6.59
C ASP A 42 -24.07 21.87 6.77
N SER A 43 -25.15 21.25 6.28
CA SER A 43 -26.52 21.78 6.32
C SER A 43 -27.54 20.69 6.67
N VAL A 44 -28.52 21.05 7.50
CA VAL A 44 -29.62 20.21 7.96
C VAL A 44 -30.93 20.88 7.55
N SER A 45 -31.89 20.09 7.06
CA SER A 45 -33.28 20.51 6.82
C SER A 45 -34.22 19.44 7.36
N SER A 46 -35.27 19.82 8.08
CA SER A 46 -36.25 18.88 8.68
C SER A 46 -35.59 17.71 9.44
N SER A 47 -34.54 17.99 10.22
CA SER A 47 -33.70 17.03 10.95
C SER A 47 -32.91 16.03 10.09
N VAL A 48 -32.91 16.16 8.76
CA VAL A 48 -32.11 15.37 7.82
C VAL A 48 -30.90 16.18 7.35
N CYS A 49 -29.71 15.59 7.34
CA CYS A 49 -28.54 16.25 6.77
C CYS A 49 -28.60 16.27 5.24
N MET A 50 -28.59 17.47 4.65
CA MET A 50 -28.75 17.70 3.21
C MET A 50 -27.42 17.81 2.47
N LYS A 51 -26.32 18.16 3.17
CA LYS A 51 -24.98 18.26 2.61
C LYS A 51 -23.93 17.83 3.63
N TYR A 52 -22.98 17.02 3.18
CA TYR A 52 -21.82 16.59 3.96
C TYR A 52 -20.53 17.09 3.30
N THR A 53 -19.58 17.55 4.11
CA THR A 53 -18.17 17.67 3.72
C THR A 53 -17.39 16.56 4.42
N CYS A 54 -16.80 15.66 3.64
CA CYS A 54 -15.99 14.55 4.15
C CYS A 54 -14.50 14.85 4.00
N SER A 55 -13.77 14.75 5.11
CA SER A 55 -12.31 14.74 5.13
C SER A 55 -11.83 13.30 5.19
N THR A 56 -11.01 12.89 4.21
CA THR A 56 -10.34 11.58 4.21
C THR A 56 -8.96 11.71 4.82
N THR A 57 -8.79 11.23 6.05
CA THR A 57 -7.47 11.11 6.67
C THR A 57 -6.86 9.79 6.21
N ALA A 58 -5.87 9.85 5.32
CA ALA A 58 -5.12 8.68 4.91
C ALA A 58 -4.36 8.11 6.11
N ARG A 59 -4.84 6.99 6.67
CA ARG A 59 -4.02 6.22 7.62
C ARG A 59 -2.87 5.64 6.80
N GLY A 60 -1.64 6.03 7.15
CA GLY A 60 -0.46 5.77 6.34
C GLY A 60 -0.34 4.31 5.90
N ALA A 61 0.12 4.09 4.67
CA ALA A 61 0.16 2.79 4.04
C ALA A 61 1.02 1.79 4.82
N ALA A 62 0.37 1.00 5.68
CA ALA A 62 0.89 -0.31 6.04
C ALA A 62 1.15 -1.10 4.74
N CYS A 63 2.12 -2.01 4.78
CA CYS A 63 2.48 -2.84 3.62
C CYS A 63 2.50 -4.29 4.06
N PHE A 64 3.55 -4.73 4.76
CA PHE A 64 3.63 -6.03 5.42
C PHE A 64 4.06 -5.85 6.89
N PRO A 65 3.61 -6.69 7.84
CA PRO A 65 4.03 -6.60 9.24
C PRO A 65 5.46 -7.14 9.45
N GLY A 66 6.05 -6.85 10.61
CA GLY A 66 7.41 -7.31 10.94
C GLY A 66 7.55 -8.83 11.07
N SER A 67 6.45 -9.52 11.33
CA SER A 67 6.35 -10.99 11.48
C SER A 67 6.42 -11.76 10.16
N SER A 68 6.25 -11.09 9.01
CA SER A 68 6.31 -11.71 7.68
C SER A 68 7.70 -12.28 7.37
N GLN A 69 7.75 -13.47 6.78
CA GLN A 69 8.98 -14.20 6.47
C GLN A 69 9.44 -13.93 5.05
N ILE A 70 10.73 -13.62 4.91
CA ILE A 70 11.41 -13.39 3.64
C ILE A 70 12.46 -14.48 3.43
N THR A 71 12.47 -15.11 2.25
CA THR A 71 13.51 -16.08 1.88
C THR A 71 14.79 -15.36 1.45
N LEU A 72 15.92 -15.77 2.01
CA LEU A 72 17.25 -15.24 1.69
C LEU A 72 18.01 -16.15 0.70
N VAL A 73 19.07 -15.61 0.12
CA VAL A 73 19.92 -16.29 -0.89
C VAL A 73 20.60 -17.58 -0.41
N ASP A 74 20.70 -17.79 0.91
CA ASP A 74 21.18 -19.02 1.54
C ASP A 74 20.07 -20.06 1.81
N GLY A 75 18.83 -19.75 1.39
CA GLY A 75 17.64 -20.58 1.63
C GLY A 75 17.03 -20.42 3.03
N THR A 76 17.60 -19.58 3.90
CA THR A 76 17.02 -19.32 5.23
C THR A 76 15.83 -18.36 5.14
N PHE A 77 14.99 -18.37 6.17
CA PHE A 77 13.93 -17.39 6.36
C PHE A 77 14.36 -16.36 7.41
N LYS A 78 14.17 -15.08 7.11
CA LYS A 78 14.35 -13.99 8.07
C LYS A 78 13.03 -13.19 8.19
N PRO A 79 12.54 -12.89 9.41
CA PRO A 79 11.39 -12.02 9.59
C PRO A 79 11.72 -10.58 9.13
N LEU A 80 10.73 -9.92 8.52
CA LEU A 80 10.90 -8.63 7.84
C LEU A 80 11.35 -7.50 8.78
N SER A 81 11.05 -7.58 10.08
CA SER A 81 11.58 -6.64 11.09
C SER A 81 13.09 -6.74 11.35
N TYR A 82 13.75 -7.82 10.89
CA TYR A 82 15.19 -8.04 11.02
C TYR A 82 15.95 -7.89 9.68
N ILE A 83 15.24 -7.70 8.56
CA ILE A 83 15.83 -7.48 7.23
C ILE A 83 16.59 -6.15 7.21
N GLN A 84 17.79 -6.16 6.64
CA GLN A 84 18.68 -5.00 6.53
C GLN A 84 18.91 -4.61 5.06
N ILE A 85 19.22 -3.34 4.82
CA ILE A 85 19.67 -2.89 3.50
C ILE A 85 20.95 -3.65 3.14
N GLY A 86 20.95 -4.29 1.97
CA GLY A 86 21.99 -5.21 1.51
C GLY A 86 21.67 -6.70 1.65
N ASP A 87 20.69 -7.10 2.47
CA ASP A 87 20.20 -8.49 2.49
C ASP A 87 19.69 -8.89 1.11
N LYS A 88 20.15 -10.03 0.57
CA LYS A 88 19.69 -10.57 -0.71
C LYS A 88 18.45 -11.43 -0.49
N VAL A 89 17.30 -10.89 -0.89
CA VAL A 89 15.96 -11.46 -0.72
C VAL A 89 15.45 -12.07 -2.02
N LEU A 90 14.61 -13.09 -1.94
CA LEU A 90 13.96 -13.70 -3.10
C LEU A 90 12.94 -12.71 -3.69
N VAL A 91 13.03 -12.42 -5.00
CA VAL A 91 12.16 -11.45 -5.68
C VAL A 91 11.34 -12.02 -6.83
N ASN A 92 11.67 -13.21 -7.33
CA ASN A 92 10.95 -13.88 -8.42
C ASN A 92 11.29 -15.39 -8.47
N LYS A 93 10.71 -16.11 -9.43
CA LYS A 93 11.06 -17.49 -9.79
C LYS A 93 12.53 -17.64 -10.24
N ASN A 94 12.92 -18.87 -10.56
CA ASN A 94 14.25 -19.27 -11.01
C ASN A 94 15.39 -18.92 -10.01
N ASN A 95 15.08 -18.84 -8.71
CA ASN A 95 16.02 -18.37 -7.67
C ASN A 95 16.59 -16.97 -7.98
N THR A 96 15.72 -16.04 -8.38
CA THR A 96 16.10 -14.63 -8.57
C THR A 96 16.15 -13.92 -7.22
N TYR A 97 17.37 -13.58 -6.75
CA TYR A 97 17.62 -12.85 -5.51
C TYR A 97 18.21 -11.46 -5.79
N GLU A 98 17.72 -10.43 -5.10
CA GLU A 98 18.20 -9.05 -5.20
C GLU A 98 18.43 -8.44 -3.81
N PRO A 99 19.35 -7.47 -3.66
CA PRO A 99 19.52 -6.75 -2.40
C PRO A 99 18.31 -5.85 -2.11
N VAL A 100 17.89 -5.78 -0.84
CA VAL A 100 17.04 -4.68 -0.37
C VAL A 100 17.86 -3.39 -0.41
N ILE A 101 17.42 -2.40 -1.17
CA ILE A 101 18.16 -1.13 -1.41
C ILE A 101 17.65 0.04 -0.55
N SER A 102 16.41 -0.05 -0.05
CA SER A 102 15.81 0.92 0.87
C SER A 102 14.54 0.31 1.49
N PHE A 103 13.94 1.03 2.43
CA PHE A 103 12.52 0.88 2.76
C PHE A 103 11.79 2.15 2.29
N ILE A 104 10.60 2.00 1.69
CA ILE A 104 9.73 3.13 1.29
C ILE A 104 9.01 3.68 2.53
N HIS A 105 8.54 2.76 3.37
CA HIS A 105 7.94 3.02 4.67
C HIS A 105 8.47 1.97 5.64
N ALA A 106 8.81 2.38 6.84
CA ALA A 106 9.07 1.50 7.97
C ALA A 106 8.48 2.13 9.23
N LYS A 107 7.91 1.32 10.11
CA LYS A 107 7.52 1.73 11.46
C LYS A 107 7.59 0.52 12.38
N HIS A 108 8.53 0.54 13.32
CA HIS A 108 8.85 -0.63 14.11
C HIS A 108 7.80 -1.00 15.19
N LYS A 109 7.00 -0.04 15.65
CA LYS A 109 6.11 -0.18 16.82
C LYS A 109 4.68 0.28 16.56
N GLY A 110 3.75 -0.40 17.23
CA GLY A 110 2.31 -0.15 17.15
C GLY A 110 1.59 -1.29 16.41
N LEU A 111 0.29 -1.47 16.70
CA LEU A 111 -0.55 -2.46 16.05
C LEU A 111 -1.30 -1.83 14.87
N PHE A 112 -1.16 -2.44 13.70
CA PHE A 112 -1.81 -2.01 12.46
C PHE A 112 -2.72 -3.11 11.92
N ASP A 113 -3.78 -2.71 11.20
CA ASP A 113 -4.73 -3.63 10.58
C ASP A 113 -4.17 -4.18 9.26
N PHE A 114 -4.28 -5.49 9.07
CA PHE A 114 -3.84 -6.22 7.86
C PHE A 114 -4.91 -7.23 7.42
N LEU A 115 -4.92 -7.56 6.13
CA LEU A 115 -5.56 -8.76 5.60
C LEU A 115 -4.67 -9.97 5.91
N SER A 116 -5.27 -10.98 6.52
CA SER A 116 -4.75 -12.34 6.68
C SER A 116 -5.33 -13.20 5.56
N ILE A 117 -4.61 -13.30 4.44
CA ILE A 117 -5.02 -14.05 3.25
C ILE A 117 -4.43 -15.46 3.35
N LYS A 118 -5.28 -16.46 3.61
CA LYS A 118 -4.88 -17.88 3.62
C LYS A 118 -4.92 -18.43 2.21
N ILE A 119 -3.85 -19.10 1.79
CA ILE A 119 -3.60 -19.52 0.41
C ILE A 119 -3.19 -21.00 0.41
N HIS A 120 -3.76 -21.79 -0.49
CA HIS A 120 -3.42 -23.21 -0.70
C HIS A 120 -2.77 -23.36 -2.08
N SER A 121 -1.67 -24.10 -2.19
CA SER A 121 -1.05 -24.42 -3.48
C SER A 121 -1.99 -25.30 -4.31
N ALA A 122 -2.10 -25.03 -5.60
CA ALA A 122 -2.85 -25.86 -6.54
C ALA A 122 -2.03 -27.06 -7.07
N VAL A 123 -0.73 -27.11 -6.78
CA VAL A 123 0.19 -28.16 -7.26
C VAL A 123 0.76 -29.05 -6.15
N SER A 124 0.55 -28.69 -4.88
CA SER A 124 0.96 -29.50 -3.73
C SER A 124 0.07 -29.22 -2.51
N ASN A 125 0.23 -29.99 -1.43
CA ASN A 125 -0.49 -29.77 -0.17
C ASN A 125 0.04 -28.55 0.64
N LEU A 126 0.99 -27.78 0.09
CA LEU A 126 1.53 -26.59 0.75
C LEU A 126 0.44 -25.54 0.98
N SER A 127 0.44 -24.93 2.17
CA SER A 127 -0.46 -23.83 2.51
C SER A 127 0.34 -22.70 3.15
N SER A 128 0.01 -21.46 2.80
CA SER A 128 0.62 -20.25 3.34
C SER A 128 -0.45 -19.29 3.87
N THR A 129 -0.02 -18.28 4.64
CA THR A 129 -0.85 -17.14 5.02
C THR A 129 -0.04 -15.87 4.79
N LEU A 130 -0.51 -15.00 3.90
CA LEU A 130 0.08 -13.69 3.67
C LEU A 130 -0.60 -12.66 4.58
N TYR A 131 0.21 -11.85 5.27
CA TYR A 131 -0.24 -10.68 6.02
C TYR A 131 0.12 -9.42 5.24
N VAL A 132 -0.89 -8.70 4.76
CA VAL A 132 -0.70 -7.61 3.78
C VAL A 132 -1.81 -6.54 3.94
N SER A 133 -1.49 -5.27 3.72
CA SER A 133 -2.51 -4.21 3.75
C SER A 133 -3.42 -4.26 2.51
N ALA A 134 -4.66 -3.80 2.65
CA ALA A 134 -5.64 -3.85 1.56
C ALA A 134 -5.23 -3.04 0.31
N ASN A 135 -4.39 -2.02 0.47
CA ASN A 135 -3.87 -1.17 -0.60
C ASN A 135 -2.49 -1.59 -1.13
N HIS A 136 -1.88 -2.69 -0.64
CA HIS A 136 -0.63 -3.20 -1.22
C HIS A 136 -0.90 -3.99 -2.50
N LEU A 137 0.01 -3.93 -3.48
CA LEU A 137 -0.11 -4.72 -4.71
C LEU A 137 0.47 -6.14 -4.58
N ILE A 138 -0.34 -7.15 -4.89
CA ILE A 138 0.07 -8.56 -5.03
C ILE A 138 -0.27 -9.07 -6.44
N PHE A 139 0.44 -10.10 -6.90
CA PHE A 139 0.31 -10.57 -8.28
C PHE A 139 -0.78 -11.63 -8.43
N ASP A 140 -1.73 -11.34 -9.32
CA ASP A 140 -2.79 -12.24 -9.76
C ASP A 140 -2.20 -13.34 -10.65
N PHE A 141 -2.63 -14.59 -10.46
CA PHE A 141 -2.12 -15.72 -11.24
C PHE A 141 -2.67 -15.73 -12.67
N ASP A 142 -3.99 -15.55 -12.83
CA ASP A 142 -4.69 -15.79 -14.10
C ASP A 142 -4.46 -14.67 -15.13
N SER A 143 -4.36 -13.41 -14.68
CA SER A 143 -4.06 -12.26 -15.54
C SER A 143 -2.58 -11.84 -15.53
N GLY A 144 -1.77 -12.36 -14.61
CA GLY A 144 -0.36 -11.98 -14.44
C GLY A 144 -0.12 -10.59 -13.83
N GLU A 145 -1.16 -9.76 -13.74
CA GLU A 145 -1.10 -8.36 -13.34
C GLU A 145 -1.07 -8.16 -11.81
N ALA A 146 -0.53 -7.02 -11.39
CA ALA A 146 -0.50 -6.62 -9.99
C ALA A 146 -1.81 -5.92 -9.58
N LYS A 147 -2.55 -6.48 -8.63
CA LYS A 147 -3.83 -5.94 -8.12
C LYS A 147 -3.73 -5.62 -6.63
N PHE A 148 -4.55 -4.69 -6.14
CA PHE A 148 -4.62 -4.37 -4.71
C PHE A 148 -5.12 -5.59 -3.91
N ALA A 149 -4.45 -5.93 -2.80
CA ALA A 149 -4.78 -7.12 -2.00
C ALA A 149 -6.25 -7.14 -1.50
N GLY A 150 -6.83 -5.96 -1.22
CA GLY A 150 -8.24 -5.80 -0.86
C GLY A 150 -9.24 -5.96 -2.01
N LYS A 151 -8.78 -6.30 -3.22
CA LYS A 151 -9.62 -6.66 -4.38
C LYS A 151 -9.62 -8.16 -4.70
N PHE A 152 -8.91 -8.96 -3.92
CA PHE A 152 -8.96 -10.43 -3.99
C PHE A 152 -10.01 -11.00 -3.04
N HIS A 153 -10.65 -12.08 -3.47
CA HIS A 153 -11.73 -12.78 -2.80
C HIS A 153 -11.38 -14.26 -2.58
N VAL A 154 -12.23 -14.97 -1.85
CA VAL A 154 -12.08 -16.43 -1.71
C VAL A 154 -12.35 -17.12 -3.05
N SER A 155 -11.46 -18.04 -3.42
CA SER A 155 -11.30 -18.70 -4.73
C SER A 155 -10.52 -17.95 -5.81
N ASP A 156 -10.16 -16.68 -5.64
CA ASP A 156 -9.20 -16.01 -6.54
C ASP A 156 -7.80 -16.64 -6.40
N GLN A 157 -6.95 -16.48 -7.41
CA GLN A 157 -5.62 -17.10 -7.47
C GLN A 157 -4.50 -16.06 -7.48
N VAL A 158 -3.51 -16.24 -6.60
CA VAL A 158 -2.30 -15.41 -6.51
C VAL A 158 -1.05 -16.21 -6.89
N GLN A 159 0.01 -15.52 -7.30
CA GLN A 159 1.28 -16.15 -7.67
C GLN A 159 2.05 -16.59 -6.43
N LEU A 160 2.10 -17.91 -6.16
CA LEU A 160 3.02 -18.52 -5.22
C LEU A 160 4.36 -18.83 -5.90
N ILE A 161 5.45 -18.80 -5.14
CA ILE A 161 6.75 -19.35 -5.55
C ILE A 161 6.98 -20.69 -4.86
N GLU A 162 6.97 -21.77 -5.62
CA GLU A 162 7.19 -23.13 -5.14
C GLU A 162 8.18 -23.85 -6.08
N ASN A 163 9.17 -24.57 -5.54
CA ASN A 163 10.21 -25.27 -6.32
C ASN A 163 10.84 -24.39 -7.42
N ASN A 164 11.13 -23.13 -7.08
CA ASN A 164 11.67 -22.09 -7.95
C ASN A 164 10.78 -21.70 -9.14
N GLN A 165 9.49 -22.04 -9.17
CA GLN A 165 8.53 -21.64 -10.22
C GLN A 165 7.36 -20.84 -9.66
N ILE A 166 6.69 -20.07 -10.53
CA ILE A 166 5.39 -19.46 -10.21
C ILE A 166 4.32 -20.54 -10.35
N VAL A 167 3.52 -20.75 -9.31
CA VAL A 167 2.43 -21.74 -9.25
C VAL A 167 1.14 -21.09 -8.75
N PRO A 168 -0.05 -21.64 -9.05
CA PRO A 168 -1.30 -21.05 -8.59
C PRO A 168 -1.49 -21.28 -7.09
N GLY A 169 -1.66 -20.19 -6.34
CA GLY A 169 -2.10 -20.21 -4.95
C GLY A 169 -3.56 -19.79 -4.85
N LYS A 170 -4.47 -20.73 -4.58
CA LYS A 170 -5.89 -20.43 -4.41
C LYS A 170 -6.15 -19.83 -3.02
N ILE A 171 -6.81 -18.68 -2.96
CA ILE A 171 -7.22 -18.06 -1.71
C ILE A 171 -8.37 -18.85 -1.10
N ILE A 172 -8.20 -19.31 0.14
CA ILE A 172 -9.19 -20.11 0.89
C ILE A 172 -9.85 -19.33 2.03
N SER A 173 -9.29 -18.19 2.46
CA SER A 173 -9.91 -17.31 3.45
C SER A 173 -9.28 -15.91 3.43
N VAL A 174 -10.09 -14.87 3.62
CA VAL A 174 -9.62 -13.48 3.81
C VAL A 174 -10.22 -12.94 5.11
N GLN A 175 -9.36 -12.67 6.09
CA GLN A 175 -9.75 -12.19 7.43
C GLN A 175 -9.01 -10.90 7.79
N LEU A 176 -9.57 -10.06 8.65
CA LEU A 176 -8.82 -8.95 9.26
C LEU A 176 -8.03 -9.45 10.46
N THR A 177 -6.82 -8.93 10.63
CA THR A 177 -5.95 -9.20 11.79
C THR A 177 -5.18 -7.94 12.19
N LYS A 178 -4.64 -7.91 13.41
CA LYS A 178 -3.70 -6.88 13.86
C LYS A 178 -2.32 -7.49 14.08
N GLN A 179 -1.29 -6.79 13.60
CA GLN A 179 0.10 -7.22 13.68
C GLN A 179 0.99 -6.03 14.08
N GLU A 180 2.18 -6.31 14.62
CA GLU A 180 3.12 -5.26 15.05
C GLU A 180 3.98 -4.72 13.90
N GLY A 181 4.01 -3.39 13.82
CA GLY A 181 4.77 -2.63 12.85
C GLY A 181 4.28 -2.74 11.41
N TYR A 182 4.90 -1.97 10.52
CA TYR A 182 4.79 -2.18 9.08
C TYR A 182 6.12 -1.87 8.39
N TYR A 183 6.36 -2.55 7.27
CA TYR A 183 7.60 -2.49 6.52
C TYR A 183 7.29 -2.61 5.02
N ALA A 184 7.90 -1.74 4.22
CA ALA A 184 7.79 -1.70 2.77
C ALA A 184 9.21 -1.73 2.15
N PRO A 185 9.87 -2.90 2.10
CA PRO A 185 11.19 -3.01 1.49
C PRO A 185 11.13 -2.68 0.00
N LEU A 186 12.20 -2.10 -0.53
CA LEU A 186 12.38 -1.80 -1.95
C LEU A 186 13.54 -2.62 -2.51
N THR A 187 13.32 -3.26 -3.66
CA THR A 187 14.30 -4.00 -4.45
C THR A 187 14.50 -3.31 -5.82
N PRO A 188 15.60 -3.59 -6.54
CA PRO A 188 15.81 -3.12 -7.91
C PRO A 188 14.65 -3.44 -8.88
N SER A 189 14.12 -4.66 -8.84
CA SER A 189 12.97 -5.14 -9.62
C SER A 189 11.64 -4.49 -9.21
N GLY A 190 11.51 -4.01 -7.98
CA GLY A 190 10.23 -3.58 -7.43
C GLY A 190 9.32 -4.73 -6.99
N THR A 191 9.82 -5.98 -6.95
CA THR A 191 9.09 -7.17 -6.48
C THR A 191 9.80 -7.83 -5.30
N ILE A 192 9.07 -8.62 -4.51
CA ILE A 192 9.58 -9.37 -3.36
C ILE A 192 8.68 -10.58 -3.10
N VAL A 193 9.26 -11.68 -2.62
CA VAL A 193 8.52 -12.89 -2.21
C VAL A 193 8.37 -12.90 -0.69
N ILE A 194 7.13 -12.92 -0.20
CA ILE A 194 6.79 -12.82 1.21
C ILE A 194 5.85 -13.96 1.59
N ASN A 195 6.25 -14.76 2.60
CA ASN A 195 5.57 -16.01 2.97
C ASN A 195 5.35 -16.94 1.74
N GLY A 196 6.25 -16.90 0.75
CA GLY A 196 6.13 -17.65 -0.50
C GLY A 196 5.20 -17.03 -1.57
N VAL A 197 4.53 -15.91 -1.30
CA VAL A 197 3.70 -15.19 -2.29
C VAL A 197 4.51 -14.10 -2.99
N LEU A 198 4.40 -13.99 -4.31
CA LEU A 198 5.00 -12.90 -5.06
C LEU A 198 4.18 -11.61 -4.90
N ALA A 199 4.84 -10.54 -4.46
CA ALA A 199 4.25 -9.23 -4.25
C ALA A 199 5.09 -8.11 -4.89
N SER A 200 4.44 -6.97 -5.11
CA SER A 200 5.08 -5.71 -5.48
C SER A 200 5.76 -5.08 -4.25
N ASN A 201 6.61 -4.07 -4.42
CA ASN A 201 7.00 -3.16 -3.33
C ASN A 201 6.01 -1.99 -3.16
N TYR A 202 5.08 -1.78 -4.11
CA TYR A 202 4.26 -0.56 -4.20
C TYR A 202 2.83 -0.73 -3.69
N ALA A 203 2.30 0.32 -3.05
CA ALA A 203 1.01 0.29 -2.34
C ALA A 203 0.12 1.56 -2.55
N THR A 204 0.42 2.35 -3.59
CA THR A 204 -0.21 3.69 -3.80
C THR A 204 -1.04 3.74 -5.08
N VAL A 205 -0.51 3.18 -6.17
CA VAL A 205 -1.09 3.24 -7.51
C VAL A 205 -1.34 1.81 -8.00
N GLY A 206 -2.52 1.55 -8.57
CA GLY A 206 -3.00 0.24 -9.00
C GLY A 206 -2.29 -0.39 -10.20
N ASN A 207 -1.13 0.15 -10.60
CA ASN A 207 -0.35 -0.33 -11.73
C ASN A 207 1.13 -0.40 -11.34
N HIS A 208 1.64 -1.64 -11.16
CA HIS A 208 3.03 -1.87 -10.76
C HIS A 208 4.02 -1.24 -11.74
N GLY A 209 3.80 -1.35 -13.06
CA GLY A 209 4.72 -0.82 -14.07
C GLY A 209 4.84 0.70 -14.04
N LEU A 210 3.74 1.42 -13.80
CA LEU A 210 3.73 2.87 -13.62
C LEU A 210 4.43 3.29 -12.32
N ALA A 211 4.09 2.65 -11.20
CA ALA A 211 4.75 2.89 -9.92
C ALA A 211 6.27 2.62 -9.99
N HIS A 212 6.68 1.52 -10.63
CA HIS A 212 8.07 1.16 -10.87
C HIS A 212 8.80 2.21 -11.71
N LYS A 213 8.16 2.75 -12.76
CA LYS A 213 8.70 3.83 -13.61
C LYS A 213 8.88 5.13 -12.83
N VAL A 214 7.88 5.60 -12.09
CA VAL A 214 7.99 6.83 -11.27
C VAL A 214 9.09 6.67 -10.21
N MET A 215 9.16 5.50 -9.57
CA MET A 215 10.19 5.18 -8.57
C MET A 215 11.61 5.01 -9.13
N SER A 216 11.82 5.06 -10.45
CA SER A 216 13.16 4.94 -11.06
C SER A 216 14.09 6.09 -10.66
N ILE A 217 13.57 7.32 -10.57
CA ILE A 217 14.31 8.51 -10.13
C ILE A 217 14.79 8.33 -8.69
N TYR A 218 13.93 7.78 -7.82
CA TYR A 218 14.30 7.47 -6.44
C TYR A 218 15.33 6.33 -6.35
N ARG A 219 15.16 5.24 -7.12
CA ARG A 219 16.14 4.13 -7.18
C ARG A 219 17.51 4.60 -7.67
N TRP A 220 17.56 5.50 -8.65
CA TRP A 220 18.78 6.16 -9.11
C TRP A 220 19.43 7.03 -8.02
N TRP A 221 18.63 7.86 -7.34
CA TRP A 221 19.10 8.71 -6.24
C TRP A 221 19.76 7.90 -5.12
N ILE A 222 19.07 6.89 -4.56
CA ILE A 222 19.61 6.06 -3.48
C ILE A 222 20.80 5.18 -3.91
N HIS A 223 20.93 4.88 -5.21
CA HIS A 223 22.10 4.19 -5.75
C HIS A 223 23.34 5.09 -5.74
N LEU A 224 23.19 6.40 -5.97
CA LEU A 224 24.30 7.36 -5.94
C LEU A 224 24.72 7.77 -4.52
N ILE A 225 23.76 8.02 -3.61
CA ILE A 225 24.07 8.48 -2.24
C ILE A 225 24.28 7.33 -1.23
N GLY A 226 23.95 6.10 -1.61
CA GLY A 226 23.83 4.96 -0.71
C GLY A 226 22.49 4.96 0.05
N GLY A 227 21.88 3.79 0.22
CA GLY A 227 20.64 3.65 0.98
C GLY A 227 20.83 4.06 2.44
N SER A 228 20.09 5.08 2.88
CA SER A 228 20.03 5.53 4.28
C SER A 228 19.49 4.41 5.17
N LYS A 229 20.19 4.11 6.28
CA LYS A 229 19.91 2.95 7.14
C LYS A 229 18.46 2.84 7.62
N TRP A 230 17.80 3.96 7.87
CA TRP A 230 16.37 4.02 8.25
C TRP A 230 15.71 5.21 7.57
N ASN A 231 14.83 4.94 6.60
CA ASN A 231 13.92 5.93 6.03
C ASN A 231 12.55 5.80 6.71
N GLU A 232 12.46 6.17 8.00
CA GLU A 232 11.16 6.31 8.68
C GLU A 232 10.38 7.55 8.19
N GLU A 233 11.06 8.53 7.61
CA GLU A 233 10.43 9.69 6.97
C GLU A 233 10.95 9.92 5.55
N ILE A 234 10.11 9.64 4.54
CA ILE A 234 10.29 10.15 3.16
C ILE A 234 9.17 11.12 2.71
N PRO A 235 8.80 12.18 3.49
CA PRO A 235 7.86 13.20 3.03
C PRO A 235 8.18 13.73 1.64
N CYS A 236 9.44 14.12 1.38
CA CYS A 236 9.84 14.73 0.12
C CYS A 236 9.54 13.86 -1.11
N MET A 237 9.94 12.58 -1.10
CA MET A 237 9.77 11.71 -2.25
C MET A 237 8.30 11.28 -2.43
N LEU A 238 7.56 11.07 -1.34
CA LEU A 238 6.12 10.81 -1.43
C LEU A 238 5.35 12.04 -1.94
N GLN A 239 5.73 13.25 -1.51
CA GLN A 239 5.22 14.51 -2.06
C GLN A 239 5.50 14.61 -3.56
N ILE A 240 6.71 14.25 -3.99
CA ILE A 240 7.13 14.24 -5.40
C ILE A 240 6.35 13.19 -6.20
N MET A 241 6.12 11.98 -5.67
CA MET A 241 5.30 10.96 -6.32
C MET A 241 3.86 11.45 -6.53
N LEU A 242 3.23 11.99 -5.47
CA LEU A 242 1.86 12.52 -5.52
C LEU A 242 1.77 13.74 -6.44
N THR A 243 2.79 14.59 -6.46
CA THR A 243 2.86 15.77 -7.33
C THR A 243 3.10 15.37 -8.79
N ILE A 244 3.95 14.38 -9.07
CA ILE A 244 4.12 13.80 -10.42
C ILE A 244 2.82 13.14 -10.88
N GLU A 245 2.11 12.42 -10.03
CA GLU A 245 0.79 11.87 -10.35
C GLU A 245 -0.23 12.98 -10.65
N GLN A 246 -0.24 14.06 -9.86
CA GLN A 246 -1.14 15.19 -10.05
C GLN A 246 -0.79 16.01 -11.31
N ILE A 247 0.49 16.10 -11.68
CA ILE A 247 0.96 16.64 -12.97
C ILE A 247 0.57 15.74 -14.13
N ILE A 248 0.71 14.41 -14.02
CA ILE A 248 0.24 13.45 -15.04
C ILE A 248 -1.28 13.61 -15.24
N ARG A 249 -2.06 13.68 -14.16
CA ARG A 249 -3.52 13.96 -14.22
C ARG A 249 -3.85 15.29 -14.91
N TRP A 250 -3.04 16.33 -14.72
CA TRP A 250 -3.22 17.64 -15.36
C TRP A 250 -2.79 17.68 -16.83
N CYS A 251 -1.67 17.06 -17.18
CA CYS A 251 -1.10 17.10 -18.53
C CYS A 251 -1.71 16.04 -19.48
N SER A 252 -2.19 14.91 -18.96
CA SER A 252 -2.58 13.72 -19.71
C SER A 252 -4.09 13.45 -19.64
N GLY A 253 -4.91 14.50 -19.74
CA GLY A 253 -6.37 14.46 -19.49
C GLY A 253 -7.10 13.27 -20.14
N GLN A 254 -7.37 12.23 -19.34
CA GLN A 254 -7.94 10.94 -19.71
C GLN A 254 -7.20 10.09 -20.78
N ILE A 255 -5.93 10.37 -21.10
CA ILE A 255 -5.18 9.63 -22.12
C ILE A 255 -3.86 9.07 -21.56
N PHE A 256 -3.73 7.73 -21.58
CA PHE A 256 -2.53 6.90 -21.33
C PHE A 256 -2.16 6.42 -19.90
N THR A 257 -2.95 6.63 -18.85
CA THR A 257 -2.79 5.84 -17.60
C THR A 257 -4.13 5.38 -17.00
N ASN A 258 -4.45 4.10 -17.14
CA ASN A 258 -5.52 3.45 -16.39
C ASN A 258 -4.99 3.08 -14.99
N SER A 259 -4.84 4.10 -14.15
CA SER A 259 -4.12 4.05 -12.87
C SER A 259 -5.08 4.24 -11.70
N ASP A 260 -5.78 3.17 -11.33
CA ASP A 260 -6.72 3.19 -10.21
C ASP A 260 -6.02 3.42 -8.86
N ILE A 261 -6.68 4.14 -7.95
CA ILE A 261 -6.30 4.22 -6.54
C ILE A 261 -7.22 3.27 -5.76
N TYR A 262 -6.72 2.68 -4.67
CA TYR A 262 -7.51 1.82 -3.82
C TYR A 262 -8.67 2.60 -3.16
N ASP A 263 -9.90 2.21 -3.50
CA ASP A 263 -11.16 2.87 -3.11
C ASP A 263 -11.60 2.65 -1.64
N GLY A 264 -10.76 1.99 -0.83
CA GLY A 264 -11.07 1.63 0.56
C GLY A 264 -12.02 0.43 0.73
N LYS A 265 -12.48 -0.21 -0.36
CA LYS A 265 -13.50 -1.28 -0.30
C LYS A 265 -12.89 -2.66 -0.53
N PHE A 266 -13.01 -3.52 0.48
CA PHE A 266 -12.69 -4.94 0.45
C PHE A 266 -13.87 -5.74 1.05
N GLN A 267 -14.08 -6.96 0.57
CA GLN A 267 -15.05 -7.88 1.16
C GLN A 267 -14.30 -8.89 2.03
N VAL A 268 -14.42 -8.75 3.36
CA VAL A 268 -13.98 -9.79 4.29
C VAL A 268 -14.95 -10.97 4.17
N SER A 269 -14.43 -12.19 4.03
CA SER A 269 -15.28 -13.38 4.05
C SER A 269 -15.83 -13.59 5.45
N SER A 270 -17.11 -13.25 5.67
CA SER A 270 -17.85 -13.71 6.84
C SER A 270 -18.01 -15.23 6.75
N LEU A 271 -17.21 -15.98 7.50
CA LEU A 271 -17.45 -17.39 7.71
C LEU A 271 -18.74 -17.57 8.52
N ALA A 272 -19.55 -18.52 8.09
CA ALA A 272 -20.62 -19.12 8.89
C ALA A 272 -20.05 -20.17 9.85
#